data_AF-D6PLM2-F1
#
_entry.id   AF-D6PLM2-F1
#
_cell.length_a   1.000
_cell.length_b   1.000
_cell.length_c   1.000
_cell.angle_alpha   90.00
_cell.angle_beta   90.00
_cell.angle_gamma   90.00
#
_symmetry.space_group_name_H-M   'P 1'
#
loop_
_entity.id
_entity.type
_entity.pdbx_description
1 polymer ?
#
loop_
_entity_poly.entity_id
_entity_poly.type
_entity_poly.pdbx_seq_one_letter_code
_entity_poly.pdbx_strand_id
1 'polypeptide(L)'
;MLRVEMSNSNHRQLGNAKDLFKDLRSIVVLLSLRRRTQLALLACLQLVCGMSEIVSLGALIPFISALSNPNSIFQNEKFAVLLDLFAIEEVSDLIITASAAFVFSFIFVNVLKLFTFFVQNKMGVSIGADISRKFFIIWCTKI
;
A
#
# COMPACT_ATOMS: atom_id res chain seq x y z
N MET A 1 -53.27 12.22 3.57
CA MET A 1 -52.74 13.38 4.32
C MET A 1 -51.30 13.05 4.74
N LEU A 2 -50.32 12.89 3.84
CA LEU A 2 -49.45 13.95 3.29
C LEU A 2 -49.06 15.06 4.27
N ARG A 3 -48.63 14.70 5.49
CA ARG A 3 -47.96 15.59 6.41
C ARG A 3 -46.86 14.84 7.15
N VAL A 4 -45.86 14.40 6.40
CA VAL A 4 -44.50 14.41 6.97
C VAL A 4 -43.91 15.66 6.36
N GLU A 5 -43.97 16.74 7.14
CA GLU A 5 -43.22 17.95 6.87
C GLU A 5 -41.85 17.56 6.36
N MET A 6 -41.57 18.08 5.17
CA MET A 6 -40.25 18.43 4.70
C MET A 6 -39.49 19.02 5.89
N SER A 7 -38.79 18.15 6.63
CA SER A 7 -37.82 18.52 7.66
C SER A 7 -36.70 19.18 6.91
N ASN A 8 -36.93 20.46 6.62
CA ASN A 8 -36.01 21.52 6.28
C ASN A 8 -34.60 20.96 6.09
N SER A 9 -34.37 20.40 4.91
CA SER A 9 -33.05 20.15 4.38
C SER A 9 -32.49 21.52 4.04
N ASN A 10 -32.25 22.32 5.09
CA ASN A 10 -31.35 23.45 5.07
C ASN A 10 -30.09 22.90 4.43
N HIS A 11 -29.88 23.30 3.18
CA HIS A 11 -28.75 22.91 2.37
C HIS A 11 -27.52 22.92 3.27
N ARG A 12 -27.01 21.73 3.60
CA ARG A 12 -25.71 21.61 4.26
C ARG A 12 -24.78 22.35 3.32
N GLN A 13 -24.37 23.57 3.71
CA GLN A 13 -23.31 24.25 3.03
C GLN A 13 -22.09 23.34 3.16
N LEU A 14 -21.86 22.52 2.14
CA LEU A 14 -20.64 21.76 1.93
C LEU A 14 -19.56 22.78 1.54
N GLY A 15 -19.20 23.64 2.49
CA GLY A 15 -18.53 24.90 2.20
C GLY A 15 -17.39 25.22 3.16
N ASN A 16 -16.92 24.26 3.95
CA ASN A 16 -15.79 24.48 4.84
C ASN A 16 -14.99 23.19 5.06
N ALA A 17 -13.70 23.23 4.73
CA ALA A 17 -12.80 22.08 4.89
C ALA A 17 -12.80 21.56 6.34
N LYS A 18 -12.95 22.47 7.32
CA LYS A 18 -12.97 22.12 8.75
C LYS A 18 -14.17 21.23 9.12
N ASP A 19 -15.32 21.46 8.50
CA ASP A 19 -16.53 20.67 8.76
C ASP A 19 -16.41 19.27 8.15
N LEU A 20 -15.79 19.15 6.96
CA LEU A 20 -15.46 17.85 6.36
C LEU A 20 -14.48 17.04 7.21
N PHE A 21 -13.43 17.67 7.74
CA PHE A 21 -12.50 16.99 8.65
C PHE A 21 -13.15 16.55 9.95
N LYS A 22 -14.09 17.34 10.48
CA LYS A 22 -14.86 17.01 11.68
C LYS A 22 -15.77 15.80 11.42
N ASP A 23 -16.45 15.77 10.28
CA ASP A 23 -17.29 14.65 9.86
C ASP A 23 -16.46 13.37 9.64
N LEU A 24 -15.31 13.47 8.96
CA LEU A 24 -14.36 12.35 8.81
C LEU A 24 -13.90 11.81 10.17
N ARG A 25 -13.56 12.70 11.10
CA ARG A 25 -13.15 12.31 12.46
C ARG A 25 -14.27 11.60 13.20
N SER A 26 -15.53 12.03 13.02
CA SER A 26 -16.69 11.39 13.63
C SER A 26 -16.89 9.94 13.16
N ILE A 27 -16.62 9.66 11.87
CA ILE A 27 -16.69 8.30 11.31
C ILE A 27 -15.62 7.41 11.93
N VAL A 28 -14.40 7.92 12.10
CA VAL A 28 -13.31 7.18 12.79
C VAL A 28 -13.68 6.89 14.24
N VAL A 29 -14.36 7.82 14.92
CA VAL A 29 -14.84 7.62 16.29
C VAL A 29 -15.86 6.47 16.38
N LEU A 30 -16.68 6.27 15.35
CA LEU A 30 -17.66 5.17 15.27
C LEU A 30 -17.01 3.78 15.20
N LEU A 31 -15.74 3.67 14.76
CA LEU A 31 -15.01 2.41 14.74
C LEU A 31 -14.48 2.04 16.14
N SER A 32 -14.56 0.74 16.46
CA SER A 32 -13.99 0.18 17.69
C SER A 32 -12.46 0.37 17.77
N LEU A 33 -11.92 0.49 18.99
CA LEU A 33 -10.49 0.66 19.25
C LEU A 33 -9.62 -0.43 18.59
N ARG A 34 -10.09 -1.70 18.62
CA ARG A 34 -9.42 -2.83 17.96
C ARG A 34 -9.31 -2.68 16.44
N ARG A 35 -10.33 -2.10 15.78
CA ARG A 35 -10.31 -1.89 14.32
C ARG A 35 -9.38 -0.74 13.94
N ARG A 36 -9.24 0.29 14.79
CA ARG A 36 -8.28 1.38 14.57
C ARG A 36 -6.84 0.92 14.62
N THR A 37 -6.49 0.06 15.58
CA THR A 37 -5.12 -0.50 15.66
C THR A 37 -4.82 -1.42 14.49
N GLN A 38 -5.78 -2.22 14.02
CA GLN A 38 -5.60 -3.03 12.81
C GLN A 38 -5.41 -2.16 11.55
N LEU A 39 -6.15 -1.06 11.41
CA LEU A 39 -5.95 -0.11 10.31
C LEU A 39 -4.59 0.58 10.38
N ALA A 40 -4.14 0.97 11.58
CA ALA A 40 -2.80 1.56 11.76
C ALA A 40 -1.70 0.55 11.44
N LEU A 41 -1.85 -0.71 11.86
CA LEU A 41 -0.93 -1.80 11.53
C LEU A 41 -0.89 -2.04 10.02
N LEU A 42 -2.05 -2.05 9.36
CA LEU A 42 -2.15 -2.20 7.90
C LEU A 42 -1.52 -1.02 7.16
N ALA A 43 -1.69 0.21 7.66
CA ALA A 43 -1.03 1.39 7.10
C ALA A 43 0.50 1.31 7.24
N CYS A 44 1.00 0.87 8.40
CA CYS A 44 2.43 0.60 8.59
C CYS A 44 2.92 -0.48 7.62
N LEU A 45 2.18 -1.58 7.48
CA LEU A 45 2.50 -2.66 6.55
C LEU A 45 2.54 -2.15 5.10
N GLN A 46 1.62 -1.25 4.73
CA GLN A 46 1.59 -0.62 3.40
C GLN A 46 2.82 0.25 3.14
N LEU A 47 3.30 0.99 4.16
CA LEU A 47 4.55 1.76 4.04
C LEU A 47 5.74 0.84 3.80
N VAL A 48 5.84 -0.26 4.54
CA VAL A 48 6.89 -1.27 4.35
C VAL A 48 6.79 -1.90 2.96
N CYS A 49 5.57 -2.19 2.49
CA CYS A 49 5.33 -2.72 1.14
C CYS A 49 5.83 -1.74 0.06
N GLY A 50 5.53 -0.44 0.22
CA GLY A 50 6.01 0.61 -0.68
C GLY A 50 7.55 0.77 -0.65
N MET A 51 8.18 0.68 0.51
CA MET A 51 9.65 0.66 0.60
C MET A 51 10.24 -0.55 -0.14
N SER A 52 9.61 -1.71 -0.02
CA SER A 52 10.02 -2.91 -0.73
C SER A 52 9.91 -2.76 -2.26
N GLU A 53 8.93 -2.03 -2.77
CA GLU A 53 8.83 -1.72 -4.20
C GLU A 53 10.02 -0.90 -4.70
N ILE A 54 10.46 0.08 -3.92
CA ILE A 54 11.62 0.91 -4.28
C ILE A 54 12.87 0.03 -4.45
N VAL A 55 13.05 -0.98 -3.61
CA VAL A 55 14.16 -1.93 -3.73
C VAL A 55 14.06 -2.75 -5.02
N SER A 56 12.87 -3.23 -5.38
CA SER A 56 12.68 -4.02 -6.62
C SER A 56 12.85 -3.18 -7.89
N LEU A 57 12.33 -1.95 -7.90
CA LEU A 57 12.58 -0.99 -8.99
C LEU A 57 14.05 -0.56 -9.05
N GLY A 58 14.70 -0.42 -7.88
CA GLY A 58 16.13 -0.16 -7.78
C GLY A 58 16.98 -1.29 -8.35
N ALA A 59 16.58 -2.56 -8.14
CA ALA A 59 17.24 -3.74 -8.69
C ALA A 59 17.03 -3.90 -10.21
N LEU A 60 16.04 -3.23 -10.79
CA LEU A 60 15.84 -3.20 -12.25
C LEU A 60 16.99 -2.46 -12.95
N ILE A 61 17.50 -1.38 -12.36
CA ILE A 61 18.60 -0.56 -12.91
C ILE A 61 19.88 -1.39 -13.12
N PRO A 62 20.45 -2.08 -12.12
CA PRO A 62 21.65 -2.88 -12.29
C PRO A 62 21.41 -4.06 -13.25
N PHE A 63 20.21 -4.65 -13.28
CA PHE A 63 19.86 -5.70 -14.25
C PHE A 63 19.92 -5.19 -15.70
N ILE A 64 19.23 -4.07 -16.00
CA ILE A 64 19.25 -3.49 -17.35
C ILE A 64 20.65 -2.99 -17.71
N SER A 65 21.40 -2.43 -16.76
CA SER A 65 22.79 -2.02 -16.98
C SER A 65 23.69 -3.20 -17.32
N ALA A 66 23.56 -4.31 -16.61
CA ALA A 66 24.31 -5.55 -16.87
C ALA A 66 23.97 -6.15 -18.23
N LEU A 67 22.70 -6.05 -18.64
CA LEU A 67 22.24 -6.56 -19.93
C LEU A 67 22.65 -5.66 -21.11
N SER A 68 22.63 -4.34 -20.93
CA SER A 68 22.86 -3.39 -22.04
C SER A 68 24.34 -3.15 -22.33
N ASN A 69 25.19 -3.02 -21.30
CA ASN A 69 26.62 -2.74 -21.46
C ASN A 69 27.42 -3.34 -20.29
N PRO A 70 27.61 -4.67 -20.29
CA PRO A 70 28.30 -5.35 -19.19
C PRO A 70 29.76 -4.90 -19.05
N ASN A 71 30.43 -4.59 -20.15
CA ASN A 71 31.84 -4.17 -20.16
C ASN A 71 32.06 -2.89 -19.35
N SER A 72 31.09 -1.97 -19.33
CA SER A 72 31.17 -0.75 -18.55
C SER A 72 31.11 -1.00 -17.04
N ILE A 73 30.56 -2.13 -16.59
CA ILE A 73 30.50 -2.51 -15.18
C ILE A 73 31.85 -3.11 -14.74
N PHE A 74 32.43 -4.00 -15.55
CA PHE A 74 33.75 -4.59 -15.30
C PHE A 74 34.89 -3.56 -15.31
N GLN A 75 34.80 -2.51 -16.12
CA GLN A 75 35.83 -1.47 -16.20
C GLN A 75 35.77 -0.44 -15.05
N ASN A 76 34.70 -0.44 -14.26
CA ASN A 76 34.53 0.52 -13.16
C ASN A 76 35.05 -0.07 -11.84
N GLU A 77 36.12 0.51 -11.29
CA GLU A 77 36.70 0.07 -10.00
C GLU A 77 35.71 0.08 -8.84
N LYS A 78 34.68 0.93 -8.88
CA LYS A 78 33.61 0.95 -7.85
C LYS A 78 32.82 -0.36 -7.78
N PHE A 79 32.69 -1.07 -8.90
CA PHE A 79 32.00 -2.35 -8.96
C PHE A 79 32.93 -3.53 -8.70
N ALA A 80 34.26 -3.34 -8.74
CA ALA A 80 35.22 -4.41 -8.49
C ALA A 80 34.99 -5.09 -7.12
N VAL A 81 34.74 -4.31 -6.06
CA VAL A 81 34.43 -4.84 -4.71
C VAL A 81 33.18 -5.71 -4.71
N LEU A 82 32.15 -5.32 -5.48
CA LEU A 82 30.90 -6.08 -5.56
C LEU A 82 31.08 -7.35 -6.42
N LEU A 83 31.85 -7.28 -7.50
CA LEU A 83 32.15 -8.42 -8.35
C LEU A 83 32.94 -9.50 -7.60
N ASP A 84 33.93 -9.09 -6.79
CA ASP A 84 34.76 -9.98 -5.98
C ASP A 84 33.93 -10.64 -4.85
N LEU A 85 33.02 -9.88 -4.21
CA LEU A 85 32.13 -10.40 -3.17
C LEU A 85 31.21 -11.52 -3.68
N PHE A 86 30.79 -11.42 -4.94
CA PHE A 86 29.91 -12.39 -5.60
C PHE A 86 30.66 -13.40 -6.48
N ALA A 87 32.00 -13.39 -6.47
CA ALA A 87 32.87 -14.27 -7.28
C ALA A 87 32.51 -14.27 -8.78
N ILE A 88 32.25 -13.08 -9.33
CA ILE A 88 31.83 -12.91 -10.72
C ILE A 88 33.06 -12.71 -11.60
N GLU A 89 33.44 -13.74 -12.36
CA GLU A 89 34.62 -13.71 -13.23
C GLU A 89 34.26 -13.39 -14.69
N GLU A 90 33.05 -13.77 -15.13
CA GLU A 90 32.59 -13.56 -16.51
C GLU A 90 31.37 -12.63 -16.62
N VAL A 91 31.21 -12.04 -17.81
CA VAL A 91 30.03 -11.24 -18.19
C VAL A 91 28.73 -12.04 -18.09
N SER A 92 28.78 -13.32 -18.44
CA SER A 92 27.66 -14.27 -18.35
C SER A 92 27.14 -14.37 -16.91
N ASP A 93 28.05 -14.55 -15.95
CA ASP A 93 27.74 -14.69 -14.52
C ASP A 93 27.16 -13.41 -13.93
N LEU A 94 27.64 -12.23 -14.38
CA LEU A 94 27.08 -10.95 -13.97
C LEU A 94 25.59 -10.85 -14.36
N ILE A 95 25.28 -11.20 -15.61
CA ILE A 95 23.91 -11.15 -16.14
C ILE A 95 23.03 -12.14 -15.37
N ILE A 96 23.48 -13.38 -15.18
CA ILE A 96 22.71 -14.41 -14.48
C ILE A 96 22.43 -14.00 -13.03
N THR A 97 23.45 -13.51 -12.31
CA THR A 97 23.33 -13.10 -10.91
C THR A 97 22.40 -11.90 -10.75
N ALA A 98 22.57 -10.88 -11.60
CA ALA A 98 21.70 -9.70 -11.57
C ALA A 98 20.25 -10.06 -11.92
N SER A 99 20.04 -10.97 -12.89
CA SER A 99 18.72 -11.48 -13.27
C SER A 99 18.06 -12.22 -12.11
N ALA A 100 18.79 -13.15 -11.48
CA ALA A 100 18.28 -13.94 -10.37
C ALA A 100 17.90 -13.06 -9.17
N ALA A 101 18.75 -12.09 -8.82
CA ALA A 101 18.49 -11.13 -7.77
C ALA A 101 17.25 -10.27 -8.08
N PHE A 102 17.13 -9.79 -9.32
CA PHE A 102 15.98 -9.00 -9.76
C PHE A 102 14.68 -9.80 -9.71
N VAL A 103 14.66 -11.01 -10.28
CA VAL A 103 13.48 -11.89 -10.29
C VAL A 103 13.06 -12.24 -8.87
N PHE A 104 14.01 -12.60 -8.00
CA PHE A 104 13.71 -12.92 -6.61
C PHE A 104 13.11 -11.72 -5.87
N SER A 105 13.72 -10.54 -6.01
CA SER A 105 13.19 -9.29 -5.44
C SER A 105 11.77 -9.01 -5.97
N PHE A 106 11.56 -9.10 -7.28
CA PHE A 106 10.27 -8.84 -7.90
C PHE A 106 9.19 -9.80 -7.40
N ILE A 107 9.45 -11.10 -7.36
CA ILE A 107 8.51 -12.10 -6.84
C ILE A 107 8.18 -11.80 -5.38
N PHE A 108 9.20 -11.55 -4.56
CA PHE A 108 9.03 -11.25 -3.13
C PHE A 108 8.12 -10.03 -2.90
N VAL A 109 8.36 -8.92 -3.60
CA VAL A 109 7.53 -7.72 -3.50
C VAL A 109 6.08 -8.01 -3.93
N ASN A 110 5.89 -8.74 -5.04
CA ASN A 110 4.55 -9.03 -5.53
C ASN A 110 3.76 -9.93 -4.58
N VAL A 111 4.41 -10.91 -3.94
CA VAL A 111 3.79 -11.73 -2.90
C VAL A 111 3.35 -10.88 -1.70
N LEU A 112 4.22 -9.97 -1.22
CA LEU A 112 3.88 -9.05 -0.13
C LEU A 112 2.71 -8.12 -0.50
N LYS A 113 2.67 -7.61 -1.74
CA LYS A 113 1.55 -6.79 -2.23
C LYS A 113 0.24 -7.58 -2.26
N LEU A 114 0.27 -8.78 -2.81
CA LEU A 114 -0.92 -9.63 -2.89
C LEU A 114 -1.48 -9.93 -1.50
N PHE A 115 -0.59 -10.25 -0.56
CA PHE A 115 -0.95 -10.49 0.83
C PHE A 115 -1.57 -9.23 1.47
N THR A 116 -0.93 -8.08 1.35
CA THR A 116 -1.40 -6.83 1.96
C THR A 116 -2.73 -6.39 1.36
N PHE A 117 -2.88 -6.52 0.03
CA PHE A 117 -4.13 -6.25 -0.67
C PHE A 117 -5.27 -7.17 -0.21
N PHE A 118 -4.99 -8.46 -0.01
CA PHE A 118 -5.98 -9.41 0.50
C PHE A 118 -6.47 -9.01 1.91
N VAL A 119 -5.55 -8.68 2.82
CA VAL A 119 -5.91 -8.24 4.18
C VAL A 119 -6.71 -6.93 4.13
N GLN A 120 -6.29 -5.97 3.31
CA GLN A 120 -6.98 -4.69 3.14
C GLN A 120 -8.42 -4.88 2.66
N ASN A 121 -8.62 -5.73 1.65
CA ASN A 121 -9.95 -5.99 1.09
C ASN A 121 -10.86 -6.66 2.13
N LYS A 122 -10.36 -7.69 2.83
CA LYS A 122 -11.12 -8.39 3.89
C LYS A 122 -11.51 -7.43 5.03
N MET A 123 -10.59 -6.56 5.44
CA MET A 123 -10.87 -5.56 6.47
C MET A 123 -11.87 -4.51 6.00
N GLY A 124 -11.76 -4.03 4.75
CA GLY A 124 -12.66 -3.07 4.15
C GLY A 124 -14.12 -3.56 4.17
N VAL A 125 -14.35 -4.80 3.74
CA VAL A 125 -15.68 -5.42 3.77
C VAL A 125 -16.22 -5.54 5.20
N SER A 126 -15.39 -5.97 6.15
CA SER A 126 -15.81 -6.12 7.55
C SER A 126 -16.15 -4.78 8.22
N ILE A 127 -15.38 -3.73 7.93
CA ILE A 127 -15.64 -2.37 8.44
C ILE A 127 -16.93 -1.82 7.83
N GLY A 128 -17.11 -1.99 6.52
CA GLY A 128 -18.33 -1.57 5.82
C GLY A 128 -19.59 -2.17 6.42
N ALA A 129 -19.61 -3.49 6.65
CA ALA A 129 -20.74 -4.18 7.25
C ALA A 129 -21.07 -3.67 8.67
N ASP A 130 -20.04 -3.38 9.48
CA ASP A 130 -20.21 -2.85 10.83
C ASP A 130 -20.76 -1.43 10.83
N ILE A 131 -20.31 -0.57 9.92
CA ILE A 131 -20.82 0.80 9.78
C ILE A 131 -22.28 0.76 9.34
N SER A 132 -22.62 -0.03 8.31
CA SER A 132 -23.99 -0.16 7.81
C SER A 132 -24.95 -0.66 8.90
N ARG A 133 -24.55 -1.65 9.72
CA ARG A 133 -25.38 -2.11 10.85
C ARG A 133 -25.61 -1.00 11.88
N LYS A 134 -24.58 -0.27 12.27
CA LYS A 134 -24.71 0.82 13.26
C LYS A 134 -25.63 1.92 12.73
N PHE A 135 -25.50 2.27 11.46
CA PHE A 135 -26.34 3.29 10.85
C PHE A 135 -27.81 2.87 10.80
N PHE A 136 -28.09 1.62 10.40
CA PHE A 136 -29.44 1.06 10.38
C PHE A 136 -30.10 1.04 11.77
N ILE A 137 -29.37 0.61 12.80
CA ILE A 137 -29.87 0.58 14.18
C ILE A 137 -30.19 2.00 14.67
N ILE A 138 -29.29 2.96 14.46
CA ILE A 138 -29.51 4.36 14.87
C ILE A 138 -30.75 4.92 14.18
N TRP A 139 -30.96 4.62 12.90
CA TRP A 139 -32.13 5.09 12.16
C TRP A 139 -33.42 4.47 12.70
N CYS A 140 -33.43 3.15 12.95
CA CYS A 140 -34.61 2.44 13.46
C CYS A 140 -34.97 2.79 14.91
N THR A 141 -34.01 3.21 15.74
CA THR A 141 -34.25 3.60 17.14
C THR A 141 -34.76 5.05 17.25
N LYS A 142 -34.64 5.83 16.18
CA LYS A 142 -35.00 7.27 16.13
C LYS A 142 -36.34 7.53 15.41
N ILE A 143 -37.02 6.46 15.01
CA ILE A 143 -38.38 6.39 14.45
C ILE A 143 -39.28 5.77 15.50
#